data_AF-A0A6H1P726-F1
#
_entry.id   AF-A0A6H1P726-F1
#
_cell.length_a   1.000
_cell.length_b   1.000
_cell.length_c   1.000
_cell.angle_alpha   90.00
_cell.angle_beta   90.00
_cell.angle_gamma   90.00
#
_symmetry.space_group_name_H-M   'P 1'
#
loop_
_entity.id
_entity.type
_entity.pdbx_description
1 polymer ?
#
loop_
_entity_poly.entity_id
_entity_poly.type
_entity_poly.pdbx_seq_one_letter_code
_entity_poly.pdbx_strand_id
1 'polypeptide(L)' 'MDFYEKLPADFLIAFYDEMMNNIEKGLLTKNMYYELGLLISVATQRGITLKQPCDFEQIVNPKDLDDFIQLTQSAT' A
#
# COMPACT_ATOMS: atom_id res chain seq x y z
N MET A 1 -5.82 6.92 7.22
CA MET A 1 -4.39 6.90 6.79
C MET A 1 -3.37 7.04 7.93
N ASP A 2 -3.78 7.35 9.17
CA ASP A 2 -2.90 7.81 10.26
C ASP A 2 -1.66 6.94 10.54
N PHE A 3 -1.75 5.62 10.37
CA PHE A 3 -0.64 4.71 10.66
C PHE A 3 0.56 4.93 9.72
N TYR A 4 0.40 4.72 8.41
CA TYR A 4 1.50 4.87 7.45
C TYR A 4 1.97 6.33 7.35
N GLU A 5 1.05 7.29 7.48
CA GLU A 5 1.36 8.73 7.52
C GLU A 5 2.22 9.16 8.72
N LYS A 6 2.27 8.35 9.79
CA LYS A 6 3.13 8.60 10.96
C LYS A 6 4.41 7.78 10.96
N LEU A 7 4.53 6.76 10.10
CA LEU A 7 5.74 5.94 10.03
C LEU A 7 6.94 6.74 9.50
N PRO A 8 8.13 6.59 10.10
CA PRO A 8 9.37 7.09 9.49
C PRO A 8 9.61 6.45 8.11
N ALA A 9 10.31 7.15 7.23
CA ALA A 9 10.55 6.69 5.86
C ALA A 9 11.21 5.31 5.80
N ASP A 10 12.22 5.05 6.65
CA ASP A 10 12.94 3.77 6.68
C ASP A 10 12.01 2.61 7.05
N PHE A 11 11.05 2.84 7.96
CA PHE A 11 10.05 1.82 8.31
C PHE A 11 9.06 1.61 7.17
N LEU A 12 8.63 2.69 6.50
CA LEU A 12 7.75 2.59 5.33
C LEU A 12 8.37 1.73 4.22
N ILE A 13 9.67 1.92 3.97
CA ILE A 13 10.44 1.14 2.99
C ILE A 13 10.59 -0.32 3.44
N ALA A 14 10.96 -0.56 4.70
CA ALA A 14 11.12 -1.92 5.23
C ALA A 14 9.81 -2.72 5.20
N PHE A 15 8.67 -2.08 5.50
CA PHE A 15 7.35 -2.69 5.38
C PHE A 15 7.03 -3.04 3.94
N TYR A 16 7.30 -2.14 3.00
CA TYR A 16 7.13 -2.42 1.58
C TYR A 16 7.95 -3.63 1.13
N ASP A 17 9.23 -3.71 1.49
CA ASP A 17 10.09 -4.82 1.10
C ASP A 17 9.57 -6.17 1.62
N GLU A 18 9.11 -6.21 2.87
CA GLU A 18 8.54 -7.43 3.45
C GLU A 18 7.19 -7.81 2.79
N MET A 19 6.37 -6.83 2.42
CA MET A 19 5.15 -7.10 1.64
C MET A 19 5.50 -7.67 0.26
N MET A 20 6.44 -7.08 -0.46
CA MET A 20 6.88 -7.60 -1.77
C MET A 20 7.40 -9.03 -1.68
N ASN A 21 8.23 -9.33 -0.67
CA ASN A 21 8.72 -10.69 -0.40
C ASN A 21 7.57 -11.68 -0.14
N ASN A 22 6.50 -11.24 0.54
CA ASN A 22 5.33 -12.07 0.78
C ASN A 22 4.44 -12.24 -0.47
N ILE A 23 4.44 -11.30 -1.43
CA ILE A 23 3.80 -11.46 -2.76
C ILE A 23 4.54 -12.56 -3.51
N GLU A 24 5.87 -12.48 -3.56
CA GLU A 24 6.71 -13.44 -4.28
C GLU A 24 6.53 -14.87 -3.75
N LYS A 25 6.29 -15.01 -2.45
CA LYS A 25 5.99 -16.29 -1.79
C LYS A 25 4.53 -16.75 -1.92
N GLY A 26 3.65 -15.94 -2.52
CA GLY A 26 2.22 -16.22 -2.63
C GLY A 26 1.48 -16.20 -1.28
N LEU A 27 2.02 -15.49 -0.28
CA LEU A 27 1.49 -15.43 1.08
C LEU A 27 0.49 -14.28 1.30
N LEU A 28 0.42 -13.32 0.36
CA LEU A 28 -0.43 -12.15 0.49
C LEU A 28 -1.88 -12.43 0.09
N THR A 29 -2.81 -11.96 0.93
CA THR A 29 -4.25 -11.98 0.64
C THR A 29 -4.67 -10.71 -0.10
N LYS A 30 -5.83 -10.73 -0.77
CA LYS A 30 -6.39 -9.55 -1.47
C LYS A 30 -6.43 -8.29 -0.60
N ASN A 31 -6.76 -8.42 0.69
CA ASN A 31 -6.79 -7.28 1.62
C ASN A 31 -5.42 -6.62 1.78
N MET A 32 -4.35 -7.40 1.74
CA MET A 32 -3.00 -6.88 1.92
C MET A 32 -2.48 -6.18 0.66
N TYR A 33 -3.09 -6.40 -0.52
CA TYR A 33 -2.84 -5.55 -1.69
C TYR A 33 -3.44 -4.15 -1.54
N TYR A 34 -4.59 -4.00 -0.87
CA TYR A 34 -5.13 -2.66 -0.57
C TYR A 34 -4.24 -1.90 0.42
N GLU A 35 -3.72 -2.59 1.45
CA GLU A 35 -2.71 -2.05 2.36
C GLU A 35 -1.44 -1.62 1.63
N LEU A 36 -0.98 -2.41 0.64
CA LEU A 36 0.16 -2.06 -0.20
C LEU A 36 -0.12 -0.80 -1.02
N GLY A 37 -1.32 -0.68 -1.61
CA GLY A 37 -1.75 0.52 -2.32
C GLY A 37 -1.75 1.76 -1.43
N LEU A 38 -2.21 1.61 -0.18
CA LEU A 38 -2.20 2.66 0.82
C LEU A 38 -0.77 3.11 1.17
N LEU A 39 0.13 2.15 1.43
CA LEU A 39 1.54 2.42 1.70
C LEU A 39 2.21 3.15 0.53
N ILE A 40 2.01 2.68 -0.70
CA ILE A 40 2.57 3.30 -1.92
C ILE A 40 2.04 4.71 -2.12
N SER A 41 0.75 4.96 -1.83
CA SER A 41 0.16 6.30 -1.88
C SER A 41 0.85 7.26 -0.91
N VAL A 42 1.03 6.85 0.36
CA VAL A 42 1.73 7.65 1.37
C VAL A 42 3.20 7.88 0.98
N ALA A 43 3.89 6.86 0.47
CA ALA A 43 5.26 6.99 -0.02
C ALA A 43 5.37 8.04 -1.14
N THR A 44 4.44 7.97 -2.11
CA THR A 44 4.36 8.89 -3.25
C THR A 44 4.13 10.33 -2.79
N GLN A 45 3.22 10.56 -1.83
CA GLN A 45 2.97 11.88 -1.25
C GLN A 45 4.20 12.47 -0.55
N ARG A 46 5.12 11.62 -0.08
CA ARG A 46 6.38 12.02 0.56
C ARG A 46 7.57 12.11 -0.41
N GLY A 47 7.32 11.93 -1.71
CA GLY A 47 8.37 11.95 -2.74
C GLY A 47 9.22 10.68 -2.81
N ILE A 48 8.76 9.56 -2.23
CA ILE A 48 9.43 8.26 -2.28
C ILE A 48 8.75 7.41 -3.37
N THR A 49 9.51 6.99 -4.37
CA THR A 49 9.00 6.13 -5.45
C THR A 49 9.14 4.65 -5.07
N LEU A 50 8.01 4.02 -4.78
CA LEU A 50 7.88 2.56 -4.61
C LEU A 50 7.18 1.97 -5.84
N LYS A 51 7.58 0.77 -6.25
CA LYS A 51 6.99 0.11 -7.43
C LYS A 51 5.76 -0.69 -7.02
N GLN A 52 4.77 -0.76 -7.89
CA GLN A 52 3.68 -1.70 -7.71
C GLN A 52 4.08 -3.10 -8.20
N PRO A 53 3.57 -4.18 -7.58
CA PRO A 53 3.65 -5.54 -8.12
C PRO A 53 3.05 -5.63 -9.53
N CYS A 54 3.60 -6.52 -10.38
CA CYS A 54 3.15 -6.68 -11.76
C CYS A 54 1.69 -7.17 -11.88
N ASP A 55 1.16 -7.83 -10.86
CA ASP A 55 -0.20 -8.35 -10.75
C ASP A 55 -1.13 -7.44 -9.94
N PHE A 56 -0.64 -6.28 -9.48
CA PHE A 56 -1.38 -5.38 -8.61
C PHE A 56 -2.72 -4.96 -9.23
N GLU A 57 -2.72 -4.51 -10.47
CA GLU A 57 -3.94 -4.09 -11.20
C GLU A 57 -4.87 -5.26 -11.54
N GLN A 58 -4.39 -6.51 -11.46
CA GLN A 58 -5.21 -7.70 -11.68
C GLN A 58 -5.97 -8.10 -10.40
N ILE A 59 -5.43 -7.74 -9.23
CA ILE A 59 -5.96 -8.13 -7.92
C ILE A 59 -6.73 -6.98 -7.26
N VAL A 60 -6.28 -5.75 -7.45
CA VAL A 60 -6.87 -4.53 -6.91
C VAL A 60 -7.58 -3.76 -8.01
N ASN A 61 -8.89 -3.59 -7.87
CA ASN A 61 -9.63 -2.67 -8.72
C ASN A 61 -9.26 -1.23 -8.32
N PRO A 62 -8.82 -0.37 -9.27
CA PRO A 62 -8.45 1.02 -8.97
C PRO A 62 -9.55 1.83 -8.29
N LYS A 63 -10.83 1.58 -8.64
CA LYS A 63 -11.97 2.26 -8.04
C LYS A 63 -12.19 1.83 -6.59
N ASP A 64 -12.10 0.53 -6.31
CA ASP A 64 -12.21 0.01 -4.95
C ASP A 64 -11.08 0.55 -4.05
N LEU A 65 -9.88 0.73 -4.62
CA LEU A 65 -8.74 1.32 -3.91
C LEU A 65 -8.97 2.80 -3.60
N ASP A 66 -9.45 3.58 -4.56
CA ASP A 66 -9.78 5.00 -4.34
C ASP A 66 -10.88 5.14 -3.29
N ASP A 67 -11.97 4.38 -3.40
CA ASP A 67 -13.06 4.35 -2.42
C ASP A 67 -12.55 3.96 -1.02
N PHE A 68 -11.65 2.97 -0.92
CA PHE A 68 -11.01 2.57 0.34
C PHE A 68 -10.14 3.69 0.91
N ILE A 69 -9.32 4.35 0.08
CA ILE A 69 -8.49 5.48 0.50
C ILE A 69 -9.38 6.61 1.04
N GLN A 70 -10.44 7.00 0.31
CA GLN A 70 -11.37 8.06 0.71
C GLN A 70 -12.11 7.73 2.02
N LEU A 71 -12.52 6.47 2.20
CA LEU A 71 -13.13 5.99 3.45
C LEU A 71 -12.17 6.15 4.64
N THR A 72 -10.89 5.82 4.44
CA THR A 72 -9.87 5.94 5.50
C THR A 72 -9.42 7.38 5.78
N GLN A 73 -9.78 8.34 4.93
CA GLN A 73 -9.53 9.78 5.10
C GLN A 73 -10.67 10.47 5.87
N SER A 74 -11.91 10.00 5.69
CA SER A 74 -13.12 10.58 6.31
C SER A 74 -13.41 10.05 7.73
N ALA A 75 -12.63 9.08 8.22
CA ALA A 75 -12.74 8.52 9.57
C ALA A 75 -11.86 9.24 10.62
N THR A 76 -11.38 10.45 10.33
CA THR A 76 -10.54 11.30 11.19
C THR A 76 -11.30 12.53 11.64
#